data_AF-A0A4R3F1W3-F1
#
_entry.id   AF-A0A4R3F1W3-F1
#
_cell.length_a   1.000
_cell.length_b   1.000
_cell.length_c   1.000
_cell.angle_alpha   90.00
_cell.angle_beta   90.00
_cell.angle_gamma   90.00
#
_symmetry.space_group_name_H-M   'P 1'
#
loop_
_entity.id
_entity.type
_entity.pdbx_description
1 polymer ?
#
loop_
_entity_poly.entity_id
_entity_poly.type
_entity_poly.pdbx_seq_one_letter_code
_entity_poly.pdbx_strand_id
1 'polypeptide(L)' 'MRDGVSGFGRHLFGLLLATTAAIVIVVIWEYGLDYLDGTPFEELQYVIFAVVAIGLLSGLNNLISKLME' A
#
# COMPACT_ATOMS: atom_id res chain seq x y z
N MET A 1 33.39 -12.15 4.24
CA MET A 1 32.15 -12.64 3.61
C MET A 1 31.07 -12.80 4.68
N ARG A 2 30.37 -11.72 5.04
CA ARG A 2 29.20 -11.79 5.95
C ARG A 2 28.11 -10.76 5.60
N ASP A 3 28.08 -10.31 4.35
CA ASP A 3 27.18 -9.23 3.90
C ASP A 3 25.95 -9.73 3.12
N GLY A 4 25.90 -11.03 2.78
CA GLY A 4 24.80 -11.60 1.98
C GLY A 4 23.48 -11.78 2.75
N VAL A 5 23.53 -11.90 4.08
CA VAL A 5 22.34 -12.17 4.90
C VAL A 5 21.50 -10.91 5.12
N SER A 6 22.11 -9.72 5.25
CA SER A 6 21.36 -8.49 5.48
C SER A 6 20.66 -8.00 4.20
N GLY A 7 21.29 -8.16 3.04
CA GLY A 7 20.69 -7.80 1.74
C GLY A 7 19.47 -8.67 1.40
N PHE A 8 19.59 -9.99 1.55
CA PHE A 8 18.51 -10.91 1.23
C PHE A 8 17.28 -10.71 2.13
N GLY A 9 17.47 -10.55 3.44
CA GLY A 9 16.38 -10.28 4.38
C GLY A 9 15.66 -8.96 4.09
N ARG A 10 16.41 -7.90 3.75
CA ARG A 10 15.85 -6.60 3.38
C ARG A 10 15.02 -6.65 2.10
N HIS A 11 15.48 -7.37 1.09
CA HIS A 11 14.73 -7.56 -0.15
C HIS A 11 13.46 -8.39 0.06
N LEU A 12 13.52 -9.46 0.85
CA LEU A 12 12.34 -10.27 1.16
C LEU A 12 11.29 -9.48 1.96
N PHE A 13 11.73 -8.67 2.92
CA PHE A 13 10.85 -7.78 3.69
C PHE A 13 10.17 -6.74 2.79
N GLY A 14 10.95 -6.07 1.92
CA GLY A 14 10.40 -5.12 0.95
C GLY A 14 9.39 -5.77 0.00
N LEU A 15 9.67 -7.00 -0.45
CA LEU A 15 8.76 -7.77 -1.30
C LEU A 15 7.45 -8.11 -0.57
N LEU A 16 7.53 -8.66 0.65
CA LEU A 16 6.35 -8.99 1.45
C LEU A 16 5.48 -7.75 1.71
N LEU A 17 6.12 -6.62 2.02
CA LEU A 17 5.40 -5.37 2.26
C LEU A 17 4.72 -4.86 0.98
N ALA A 18 5.40 -4.91 -0.16
CA ALA A 18 4.83 -4.54 -1.45
C ALA A 18 3.65 -5.44 -1.84
N THR A 19 3.77 -6.76 -1.66
CA THR A 19 2.68 -7.71 -1.90
C THR A 19 1.48 -7.43 -0.99
N THR A 20 1.73 -7.15 0.29
CA THR A 20 0.67 -6.81 1.25
C THR A 20 -0.06 -5.53 0.82
N ALA A 21 0.68 -4.50 0.42
CA ALA A 21 0.12 -3.25 -0.07
C ALA A 21 -0.77 -3.46 -1.31
N ALA A 22 -0.31 -4.27 -2.27
CA ALA A 22 -1.07 -4.61 -3.46
C ALA A 22 -2.39 -5.32 -3.11
N ILE A 23 -2.35 -6.30 -2.20
CA ILE A 23 -3.56 -6.99 -1.72
C ILE A 23 -4.54 -6.00 -1.08
N VAL A 24 -4.05 -5.10 -0.22
CA VAL A 24 -4.89 -4.09 0.42
C VAL A 24 -5.54 -3.16 -0.61
N ILE A 25 -4.79 -2.70 -1.61
CA ILE A 25 -5.35 -1.85 -2.68
C ILE A 25 -6.45 -2.59 -3.44
N VAL A 26 -6.23 -3.86 -3.80
CA VAL A 26 -7.24 -4.68 -4.48
C VAL A 26 -8.48 -4.87 -3.61
N VAL A 27 -8.31 -5.15 -2.31
CA VAL A 27 -9.44 -5.29 -1.38
C VAL A 27 -10.24 -3.99 -1.25
N ILE A 28 -9.57 -2.84 -1.16
CA ILE A 28 -10.25 -1.54 -1.10
C ILE A 28 -10.98 -1.26 -2.42
N TRP A 29 -10.41 -1.65 -3.56
CA TRP A 29 -11.05 -1.50 -4.86
C TRP A 29 -12.32 -2.35 -4.97
N GLU A 30 -12.23 -3.63 -4.61
CA GLU A 30 -13.32 -4.60 -4.78
C GLU A 30 -14.46 -4.40 -3.78
N TYR A 31 -14.18 -3.94 -2.55
CA TYR A 31 -15.19 -3.88 -1.49
C TYR A 31 -15.33 -2.51 -0.84
N GLY A 32 -14.32 -1.64 -0.96
CA GLY A 32 -14.28 -0.35 -0.27
C GLY A 32 -15.13 0.72 -0.94
N LEU A 33 -15.26 0.65 -2.27
CA LEU A 33 -16.07 1.59 -3.04
C LEU A 33 -17.56 1.42 -2.77
N ASP A 34 -18.03 0.18 -2.66
CA ASP A 34 -19.43 -0.17 -2.38
C ASP A 34 -19.96 0.43 -1.05
N TYR A 35 -19.08 0.76 -0.10
CA TYR A 35 -19.47 1.46 1.13
C TYR A 35 -19.89 2.91 0.92
N LEU A 36 -19.51 3.50 -0.22
CA LEU A 36 -19.83 4.88 -0.57
C LEU A 36 -21.14 4.98 -1.36
N ASP A 37 -21.71 3.86 -1.79
CA ASP A 37 -22.98 3.82 -2.50
C ASP A 37 -24.12 4.37 -1.65
N GLY A 38 -24.92 5.26 -2.22
CA GLY A 38 -26.02 5.94 -1.53
C GLY A 38 -25.56 7.01 -0.53
N THR A 39 -24.26 7.30 -0.45
CA THR A 39 -23.71 8.42 0.33
C THR A 39 -23.47 9.64 -0.57
N PRO A 40 -23.37 10.86 -0.02
CA PRO A 40 -22.98 12.04 -0.78
C PRO A 40 -21.58 11.95 -1.43
N PHE A 41 -20.79 10.94 -1.07
CA PHE A 41 -19.44 10.72 -1.60
C PHE A 41 -19.40 9.71 -2.75
N GLU A 42 -20.53 9.15 -3.18
CA GLU A 42 -20.62 8.17 -4.28
C GLU A 42 -19.98 8.69 -5.58
N GLU A 43 -20.22 9.96 -5.92
CA GLU A 43 -19.62 10.62 -7.09
C GLU A 43 -18.09 10.78 -6.98
N LEU A 44 -17.57 10.79 -5.75
CA LEU A 44 -16.15 10.98 -5.44
C LEU A 44 -15.43 9.67 -5.13
N GLN A 45 -16.10 8.53 -5.23
CA GLN A 45 -15.58 7.22 -4.81
C GLN A 45 -14.20 6.90 -5.42
N TYR A 46 -14.00 7.17 -6.70
CA TYR A 46 -12.74 6.94 -7.40
C TYR A 46 -11.65 7.96 -7.02
N VAL A 47 -12.06 9.19 -6.69
CA VAL A 47 -11.13 10.22 -6.19
C VAL A 47 -10.63 9.85 -4.80
N ILE A 48 -11.54 9.41 -3.92
CA ILE A 48 -11.20 8.92 -2.58
C ILE A 48 -10.29 7.72 -2.68
N PHE A 49 -10.60 6.75 -3.54
CA PHE A 49 -9.74 5.60 -3.78
C PHE A 49 -8.35 6.00 -4.26
N ALA A 50 -8.25 6.92 -5.23
CA ALA A 50 -6.96 7.40 -5.72
C ALA A 50 -6.13 8.04 -4.60
N VAL A 51 -6.76 8.90 -3.77
CA VAL A 51 -6.10 9.54 -2.63
C VAL A 51 -5.63 8.50 -1.61
N VAL A 52 -6.46 7.51 -1.29
CA VAL A 52 -6.13 6.43 -0.34
C VAL A 52 -4.99 5.57 -0.88
N ALA A 53 -5.06 5.14 -2.15
CA ALA A 53 -4.03 4.31 -2.78
C ALA A 53 -2.68 5.03 -2.85
N ILE A 54 -2.67 6.28 -3.31
CA ILE A 54 -1.46 7.11 -3.38
C ILE A 54 -0.91 7.38 -1.98
N GLY A 55 -1.78 7.71 -1.02
CA GLY A 55 -1.40 7.95 0.36
C GLY A 55 -0.78 6.72 1.03
N LEU A 56 -1.38 5.54 0.82
CA LEU A 56 -0.87 4.26 1.31
C LEU A 56 0.51 3.96 0.74
N LEU A 57 0.66 4.05 -0.59
CA LEU A 57 1.96 3.81 -1.26
C LEU A 57 3.02 4.82 -0.82
N SER A 58 2.66 6.08 -0.67
CA SER A 58 3.58 7.14 -0.21
C SER A 58 4.01 6.91 1.24
N GLY A 59 3.07 6.53 2.11
CA GLY A 59 3.35 6.17 3.50
C GLY A 59 4.27 4.97 3.60
N LEU A 60 4.01 3.92 2.83
CA LEU A 60 4.85 2.73 2.75
C LEU A 60 6.25 3.05 2.22
N ASN A 61 6.36 3.86 1.17
CA ASN A 61 7.65 4.31 0.65
C ASN A 61 8.46 5.03 1.73
N ASN A 62 7.84 5.97 2.45
CA ASN A 62 8.51 6.68 3.55
C ASN A 62 8.92 5.77 4.71
N LEU A 63 8.07 4.79 5.07
CA LEU A 63 8.39 3.81 6.12
C LEU A 63 9.56 2.92 5.70
N ILE A 64 9.53 2.41 4.47
CA ILE A 64 10.59 1.60 3.89
C ILE A 64 11.91 2.38 3.87
N SER A 65 11.89 3.63 3.39
CA SER A 65 13.09 4.49 3.39
C SER A 65 13.67 4.63 4.79
N LYS A 66 12.86 4.93 5.80
CA LYS A 66 13.33 5.10 7.20
C LYS A 66 13.80 3.81 7.86
N LEU A 67 13.24 2.65 7.50
CA LEU A 67 13.62 1.35 8.06
C LEU A 67 14.87 0.76 7.40
N MET A 68 15.21 1.23 6.19
CA MET A 68 16.31 0.70 5.38
C MET A 68 17.50 1.65 5.23
N GLU A 69 17.37 2.92 5.63
CA GLU A 69 18.50 3.80 6.02
C GLU A 69 19.20 3.28 7.28
#